data_AF-E1YF36-F1
#
_entry.id   AF-E1YF36-F1
#
_cell.length_a   1.000
_cell.length_b   1.000
_cell.length_c   1.000
_cell.angle_alpha   90.00
_cell.angle_beta   90.00
_cell.angle_gamma   90.00
#
_symmetry.space_group_name_H-M   'P 1'
#
loop_
_entity.id
_entity.type
_entity.pdbx_description
1 polymer ?
#
loop_
_entity_poly.entity_id
_entity_poly.type
_entity_poly.pdbx_seq_one_letter_code
_entity_poly.pdbx_strand_id
1 'polypeptide(L)'
;MSNEASNTSGIISKVWSFCNTLRDDGVGYGDYLEQLTYLLFLKMADEFSKPPHNRELNIPKAYTWESLTVKRGAELESHYTTLLRELSHSKGILGQIFIKSQNKIQDPAKLFKLIDMIDKEQWTVMGTDIKGKIYEGLLEKNAEDTKSGAGQYFTPRALIKAMVACVQPQPMKSIADPACGTGGFFLAAYDYISNSENFTLTKEQKEYLKYKTFYGNEIVAGAGWR
;
A
#
# COMPACT_ATOMS: atom_id res chain seq x y z
N MET A 1 15.69 21.70 -5.61
CA MET A 1 14.47 21.58 -4.78
C MET A 1 13.16 21.79 -5.57
N SER A 2 13.17 22.32 -6.80
CA SER A 2 11.96 22.53 -7.62
C SER A 2 11.54 21.33 -8.50
N ASN A 3 12.46 20.45 -8.91
CA ASN A 3 12.15 19.33 -9.81
C ASN A 3 11.50 18.09 -9.11
N GLU A 4 11.81 17.81 -7.84
CA GLU A 4 11.24 16.65 -7.14
C GLU A 4 9.77 16.86 -6.77
N ALA A 5 9.39 18.06 -6.35
CA ALA A 5 8.00 18.40 -6.05
C ALA A 5 7.10 18.34 -7.29
N SER A 6 7.61 18.76 -8.46
CA SER A 6 6.89 18.71 -9.75
C SER A 6 6.68 17.28 -10.26
N ASN A 7 7.62 16.37 -10.00
CA ASN A 7 7.49 14.97 -10.44
C ASN A 7 6.55 14.18 -9.50
N THR A 8 6.57 14.53 -8.20
CA THR A 8 5.71 13.94 -7.15
C THR A 8 4.23 14.18 -7.41
N SER A 9 3.83 15.38 -7.80
CA SER A 9 2.44 15.65 -8.20
C SER A 9 2.06 14.88 -9.46
N GLY A 10 3.01 14.68 -10.38
CA GLY A 10 2.80 13.97 -11.65
C GLY A 10 2.41 12.51 -11.46
N ILE A 11 3.15 11.76 -10.62
CA ILE A 11 2.83 10.34 -10.39
C ILE A 11 1.50 10.14 -9.67
N ILE A 12 1.18 10.99 -8.70
CA ILE A 12 -0.13 11.02 -8.06
C ILE A 12 -1.19 11.23 -9.16
N SER A 13 -1.09 12.29 -9.96
CA SER A 13 -2.07 12.51 -11.03
C SER A 13 -2.19 11.34 -12.02
N LYS A 14 -1.09 10.66 -12.37
CA LYS A 14 -1.11 9.47 -13.25
C LYS A 14 -1.88 8.30 -12.63
N VAL A 15 -1.56 7.92 -11.39
CA VAL A 15 -2.24 6.83 -10.66
C VAL A 15 -3.74 7.10 -10.58
N TRP A 16 -4.09 8.35 -10.30
CA TRP A 16 -5.49 8.77 -10.17
C TRP A 16 -6.23 8.79 -11.50
N SER A 17 -5.61 9.30 -12.56
CA SER A 17 -6.19 9.27 -13.91
C SER A 17 -6.42 7.85 -14.39
N PHE A 18 -5.52 6.94 -14.06
CA PHE A 18 -5.65 5.53 -14.46
C PHE A 18 -6.76 4.82 -13.67
N CYS A 19 -6.92 5.15 -12.39
CA CYS A 19 -8.03 4.67 -11.58
C CYS A 19 -9.40 5.02 -12.21
N ASN A 20 -9.58 6.28 -12.63
CA ASN A 20 -10.83 6.70 -13.29
C ASN A 20 -11.05 5.95 -14.61
N THR A 21 -9.99 5.70 -15.38
CA THR A 21 -10.08 4.95 -16.65
C THR A 21 -10.58 3.53 -16.41
N LEU A 22 -10.05 2.84 -15.39
CA LEU A 22 -10.47 1.47 -15.05
C LEU A 22 -11.87 1.42 -14.43
N ARG A 23 -12.27 2.47 -13.71
CA ARG A 23 -13.63 2.60 -13.17
C ARG A 23 -14.67 2.64 -14.28
N ASP A 24 -14.38 3.31 -15.38
CA ASP A 24 -15.27 3.37 -16.54
C ASP A 24 -15.43 1.99 -17.22
N ASP A 25 -14.53 1.04 -16.95
CA ASP A 25 -14.65 -0.37 -17.36
C ASP A 25 -15.27 -1.29 -16.30
N GLY A 26 -15.76 -0.72 -15.19
CA GLY A 26 -16.40 -1.47 -14.11
C GLY A 26 -15.46 -1.99 -13.02
N VAL A 27 -14.18 -1.61 -13.01
CA VAL A 27 -13.26 -1.92 -11.90
C VAL A 27 -13.44 -0.88 -10.79
N GLY A 28 -13.94 -1.29 -9.63
CA GLY A 28 -14.16 -0.37 -8.50
C GLY A 28 -12.88 0.22 -7.93
N TYR A 29 -12.98 1.31 -7.16
CA TYR A 29 -11.81 1.92 -6.48
C TYR A 29 -11.09 0.94 -5.56
N GLY A 30 -11.83 0.11 -4.81
CA GLY A 30 -11.28 -0.94 -3.97
C GLY A 30 -10.51 -1.99 -4.76
N ASP A 31 -11.12 -2.53 -5.82
CA ASP A 31 -10.45 -3.49 -6.71
C ASP A 31 -9.18 -2.89 -7.33
N TYR A 32 -9.24 -1.65 -7.82
CA TYR A 32 -8.07 -0.96 -8.36
C TYR A 32 -6.95 -0.81 -7.32
N LEU A 33 -7.31 -0.40 -6.10
CA LEU A 33 -6.35 -0.24 -5.01
C LEU A 33 -5.68 -1.58 -4.65
N GLU A 34 -6.43 -2.68 -4.62
CA GLU A 34 -5.88 -4.02 -4.42
C GLU A 34 -4.87 -4.39 -5.52
N GLN A 35 -5.23 -4.20 -6.79
CA GLN A 35 -4.33 -4.51 -7.91
C GLN A 35 -3.06 -3.65 -7.88
N LEU A 36 -3.21 -2.35 -7.59
CA LEU A 36 -2.10 -1.43 -7.43
C LEU A 36 -1.18 -1.88 -6.27
N THR A 37 -1.77 -2.34 -5.16
CA THR A 37 -1.01 -2.83 -3.99
C THR A 37 -0.12 -4.02 -4.35
N TYR A 38 -0.69 -5.00 -5.05
CA TYR A 38 0.05 -6.18 -5.50
C TYR A 38 1.21 -5.82 -6.43
N LEU A 39 0.96 -4.96 -7.41
CA LEU A 39 1.97 -4.55 -8.39
C LEU A 39 3.07 -3.70 -7.75
N LEU A 40 2.71 -2.74 -6.89
CA LEU A 40 3.69 -1.92 -6.18
C LEU A 40 4.57 -2.74 -5.24
N PHE A 41 3.99 -3.73 -4.56
CA PHE A 41 4.76 -4.63 -3.72
C PHE A 41 5.82 -5.38 -4.54
N LEU A 42 5.44 -5.94 -5.69
CA LEU A 42 6.37 -6.64 -6.58
C LEU A 42 7.44 -5.70 -7.15
N LYS A 43 7.07 -4.50 -7.58
CA LYS A 43 8.02 -3.50 -8.08
C LYS A 43 9.03 -3.12 -7.00
N MET A 44 8.57 -2.85 -5.78
CA MET A 44 9.44 -2.49 -4.67
C MET A 44 10.33 -3.66 -4.25
N ALA A 45 9.80 -4.89 -4.24
CA ALA A 45 10.58 -6.09 -3.98
C ALA A 45 11.72 -6.25 -5.00
N ASP A 46 11.42 -6.05 -6.28
CA ASP A 46 12.41 -6.07 -7.36
C ASP A 46 13.47 -4.98 -7.18
N GLU A 47 13.08 -3.75 -6.90
CA GLU A 47 14.03 -2.65 -6.65
C GLU A 47 14.92 -2.90 -5.41
N PHE A 48 14.35 -3.44 -4.33
CA PHE A 48 15.11 -3.79 -3.13
C PHE A 48 16.08 -4.96 -3.35
N SER A 49 15.77 -5.87 -4.28
CA SER A 49 16.67 -6.96 -4.65
C SER A 49 17.93 -6.47 -5.37
N LYS A 50 17.88 -5.27 -5.96
CA LYS A 50 18.97 -4.67 -6.74
C LYS A 50 19.90 -3.81 -5.84
N PRO A 51 21.13 -3.51 -6.31
CA PRO A 51 22.02 -2.59 -5.61
C PRO A 51 21.36 -1.21 -5.43
N PRO A 52 21.58 -0.52 -4.29
CA PRO A 52 22.52 -0.84 -3.20
C PRO A 52 21.93 -1.73 -2.10
N HIS A 53 20.65 -2.09 -2.15
CA HIS A 53 19.94 -2.73 -1.05
C HIS A 53 20.22 -4.24 -0.96
N ASN A 54 20.24 -4.94 -2.09
CA ASN A 54 20.50 -6.38 -2.19
C ASN A 54 19.67 -7.23 -1.20
N ARG A 55 18.41 -6.85 -0.99
CA ARG A 55 17.45 -7.55 -0.12
C ARG A 55 16.53 -8.41 -0.97
N GLU A 56 16.83 -9.70 -1.03
CA GLU A 56 15.98 -10.64 -1.74
C GLU A 56 14.79 -11.07 -0.88
N LEU A 57 13.61 -11.03 -1.48
CA LEU A 57 12.45 -11.77 -1.00
C LEU A 57 12.40 -13.11 -1.74
N ASN A 58 11.93 -14.15 -1.05
CA ASN A 58 11.77 -15.51 -1.61
C ASN A 58 10.58 -15.58 -2.60
N ILE A 59 10.58 -14.70 -3.61
CA ILE A 59 9.62 -14.70 -4.70
C ILE A 59 10.09 -15.74 -5.74
N PRO A 60 9.25 -16.70 -6.17
CA PRO A 60 9.64 -17.66 -7.18
C PRO A 60 10.08 -16.96 -8.47
N LYS A 61 11.18 -17.40 -9.08
CA LYS A 61 11.78 -16.76 -10.28
C LYS A 61 10.79 -16.64 -11.45
N ALA A 62 9.82 -17.54 -11.54
CA ALA A 62 8.78 -17.49 -12.57
C ALA A 62 7.78 -16.33 -12.38
N TYR A 63 7.71 -15.75 -11.19
CA TYR A 63 6.65 -14.82 -10.76
C TYR A 63 7.21 -13.49 -10.22
N THR A 64 8.34 -13.05 -10.76
CA THR A 64 8.99 -11.77 -10.41
C THR A 64 8.37 -10.59 -11.16
N TRP A 65 8.72 -9.36 -10.77
CA TRP A 65 8.33 -8.16 -11.51
C TRP A 65 8.76 -8.22 -12.99
N GLU A 66 10.01 -8.62 -13.25
CA GLU A 66 10.55 -8.76 -14.61
C GLU A 66 9.76 -9.76 -15.45
N SER A 67 9.20 -10.82 -14.84
CA SER A 67 8.36 -11.78 -15.56
C SER A 67 7.06 -11.18 -16.09
N LEU A 68 6.56 -10.09 -15.47
CA LEU A 68 5.37 -9.36 -15.90
C LEU A 68 5.68 -8.37 -17.03
N THR A 69 6.79 -7.63 -16.92
CA THR A 69 7.10 -6.52 -17.85
C THR A 69 7.42 -6.97 -19.27
N VAL A 70 7.75 -8.24 -19.47
CA VAL A 70 8.04 -8.82 -20.81
C VAL A 70 6.81 -9.38 -21.52
N LYS A 71 5.67 -9.57 -20.84
CA LYS A 71 4.47 -10.22 -21.40
C LYS A 71 3.45 -9.23 -21.93
N ARG A 72 2.64 -9.64 -22.92
CA ARG A 72 1.62 -8.79 -23.54
C ARG A 72 0.33 -9.59 -23.81
N GLY A 73 -0.78 -8.89 -24.00
CA GLY A 73 -2.05 -9.51 -24.40
C GLY A 73 -2.53 -10.60 -23.44
N ALA A 74 -3.19 -11.63 -23.97
CA ALA A 74 -3.73 -12.74 -23.17
C ALA A 74 -2.65 -13.49 -22.35
N GLU A 75 -1.40 -13.50 -22.81
CA GLU A 75 -0.28 -14.09 -22.06
C GLU A 75 -0.02 -13.31 -20.76
N LEU A 76 -0.08 -11.97 -20.80
CA LEU A 76 0.10 -11.13 -19.62
C LEU A 76 -1.01 -11.38 -18.59
N GLU A 77 -2.26 -11.42 -19.05
CA GLU A 77 -3.42 -11.64 -18.19
C GLU A 77 -3.37 -13.03 -17.51
N SER A 78 -3.09 -14.07 -18.29
CA SER A 78 -2.95 -15.44 -17.79
C SER A 78 -1.79 -15.57 -16.80
N HIS A 79 -0.66 -14.92 -17.11
CA HIS A 79 0.50 -14.91 -16.23
C HIS A 79 0.23 -14.18 -14.92
N TYR A 80 -0.39 -13.00 -14.98
CA TYR A 80 -0.72 -12.23 -13.78
C TYR A 80 -1.71 -12.98 -12.88
N THR A 81 -2.72 -13.64 -13.47
CA THR A 81 -3.67 -14.48 -12.73
C THR A 81 -2.97 -15.65 -12.03
N THR A 82 -2.04 -16.31 -12.72
CA THR A 82 -1.26 -17.42 -12.16
C THR A 82 -0.31 -16.92 -11.06
N LEU A 83 0.37 -15.80 -11.30
CA LEU A 83 1.25 -15.15 -10.34
C LEU A 83 0.53 -14.85 -9.03
N LEU A 84 -0.65 -14.21 -9.07
CA LEU A 84 -1.41 -13.89 -7.86
C LEU A 84 -1.75 -15.15 -7.06
N ARG A 85 -2.19 -16.21 -7.75
CA ARG A 85 -2.50 -17.51 -7.14
C ARG A 85 -1.29 -18.11 -6.44
N GLU A 86 -0.14 -18.19 -7.11
CA GLU A 86 1.06 -18.83 -6.58
C GLU A 86 1.67 -18.03 -5.42
N LEU A 87 1.65 -16.70 -5.49
CA LEU A 87 2.11 -15.86 -4.39
C LEU A 87 1.18 -15.95 -3.17
N SER A 88 -0.13 -16.15 -3.37
CA SER A 88 -1.09 -16.35 -2.27
C SER A 88 -0.78 -17.58 -1.40
N HIS A 89 -0.10 -18.58 -1.97
CA HIS A 89 0.29 -19.82 -1.28
C HIS A 89 1.67 -19.73 -0.61
N SER A 90 2.36 -18.59 -0.75
CA SER A 90 3.68 -18.39 -0.16
C SER A 90 3.61 -18.27 1.37
N LYS A 91 4.71 -18.58 2.06
CA LYS A 91 4.80 -18.42 3.52
C LYS A 91 5.19 -16.99 3.91
N GLY A 92 4.88 -16.60 5.15
CA GLY A 92 5.29 -15.32 5.73
C GLY A 92 4.53 -14.13 5.12
N ILE A 93 5.20 -12.97 5.08
CA ILE A 93 4.61 -11.69 4.62
C ILE A 93 4.07 -11.76 3.19
N LEU A 94 4.72 -12.55 2.32
CA LEU A 94 4.30 -12.71 0.93
C LEU A 94 2.91 -13.35 0.83
N GLY A 95 2.67 -14.46 1.53
CA GLY A 95 1.34 -15.07 1.56
C GLY A 95 0.27 -14.20 2.22
N GLN A 96 0.64 -13.39 3.21
CA GLN A 96 -0.29 -12.46 3.87
C GLN A 96 -0.74 -11.34 2.93
N ILE A 97 0.19 -10.77 2.15
CA ILE A 97 -0.12 -9.70 1.19
C ILE A 97 -1.00 -10.22 0.05
N PHE A 98 -0.70 -11.42 -0.47
CA PHE A 98 -1.40 -11.99 -1.62
C PHE A 98 -2.58 -12.89 -1.23
N ILE A 99 -3.01 -12.89 0.03
CA ILE A 99 -4.05 -13.79 0.53
C ILE A 99 -5.35 -13.62 -0.26
N LYS A 100 -5.84 -14.72 -0.85
CA LYS A 100 -7.05 -14.75 -1.70
C LYS A 100 -7.03 -13.72 -2.84
N SER A 101 -5.85 -13.29 -3.27
CA SER A 101 -5.71 -12.33 -4.36
C SER A 101 -6.31 -12.85 -5.67
N GLN A 102 -6.93 -11.95 -6.43
CA GLN A 102 -7.55 -12.24 -7.72
C GLN A 102 -7.28 -11.09 -8.68
N ASN A 103 -7.14 -11.42 -9.98
CA ASN A 103 -7.06 -10.39 -11.00
C ASN A 103 -8.45 -9.74 -11.19
N LYS A 104 -8.50 -8.42 -11.05
CA LYS A 104 -9.71 -7.61 -11.30
C LYS A 104 -9.64 -6.81 -12.59
N ILE A 105 -8.47 -6.72 -13.23
CA ILE A 105 -8.27 -6.02 -14.50
C ILE A 105 -8.26 -7.06 -15.62
N GLN A 106 -9.43 -7.26 -16.23
CA GLN A 106 -9.64 -8.26 -17.29
C GLN A 106 -9.12 -7.77 -18.66
N ASP A 107 -8.99 -6.46 -18.87
CA ASP A 107 -8.45 -5.91 -20.12
C ASP A 107 -6.91 -5.96 -20.10
N PRO A 108 -6.27 -6.79 -20.95
CA PRO A 108 -4.82 -6.96 -20.92
C PRO A 108 -4.05 -5.71 -21.38
N ALA A 109 -4.66 -4.87 -22.22
CA ALA A 109 -4.02 -3.62 -22.65
C ALA A 109 -3.98 -2.62 -21.49
N LYS A 110 -5.01 -2.60 -20.63
CA LYS A 110 -5.03 -1.75 -19.44
C LYS A 110 -4.15 -2.30 -18.32
N LEU A 111 -4.14 -3.61 -18.10
CA LEU A 111 -3.19 -4.24 -17.19
C LEU A 111 -1.74 -3.91 -17.60
N PHE A 112 -1.43 -4.02 -18.90
CA PHE A 112 -0.13 -3.63 -19.43
C PHE A 112 0.20 -2.17 -19.15
N LYS A 113 -0.72 -1.24 -19.45
CA LYS A 113 -0.53 0.20 -19.19
C LYS A 113 -0.29 0.50 -17.71
N LEU A 114 -0.99 -0.18 -16.80
CA LEU A 114 -0.79 -0.03 -15.35
C LEU A 114 0.62 -0.49 -14.94
N ILE A 115 1.04 -1.66 -15.42
CA ILE A 115 2.37 -2.21 -15.15
C ILE A 115 3.45 -1.28 -15.70
N ASP A 116 3.33 -0.83 -16.96
CA ASP A 116 4.26 0.09 -17.61
C ASP A 116 4.33 1.45 -16.90
N MET A 117 3.20 1.97 -16.41
CA MET A 117 3.17 3.19 -15.60
C MET A 117 3.95 3.04 -14.29
N ILE A 118 3.79 1.90 -13.60
CA ILE A 118 4.51 1.60 -12.35
C ILE A 118 5.99 1.38 -12.63
N ASP A 119 6.33 0.71 -13.73
CA ASP A 119 7.71 0.34 -14.09
C ASP A 119 8.62 1.55 -14.36
N LYS A 120 8.05 2.60 -14.95
CA LYS A 120 8.76 3.85 -15.31
C LYS A 120 9.23 4.68 -14.12
N GLU A 121 8.80 4.32 -12.91
CA GLU A 121 9.00 5.12 -11.71
C GLU A 121 9.85 4.33 -10.71
N GLN A 122 10.73 5.02 -9.98
CA GLN A 122 11.58 4.42 -8.94
C GLN A 122 10.92 4.57 -7.57
N TRP A 123 10.18 3.55 -7.14
CA TRP A 123 9.35 3.65 -5.95
C TRP A 123 10.20 3.68 -4.68
N THR A 124 11.24 2.86 -4.55
CA THR A 124 12.12 2.79 -3.36
C THR A 124 12.77 4.13 -3.01
N VAL A 125 13.12 4.94 -4.01
CA VAL A 125 13.72 6.27 -3.85
C VAL A 125 12.68 7.34 -3.48
N MET A 126 11.40 7.13 -3.80
CA MET A 126 10.35 8.05 -3.36
C MET A 126 10.21 8.04 -1.84
N GLY A 127 10.13 9.24 -1.27
CA GLY A 127 9.89 9.44 0.16
C GLY A 127 8.66 8.68 0.64
N THR A 128 8.74 8.13 1.85
CA THR A 128 7.63 7.40 2.50
C THR A 128 6.35 8.22 2.54
N ASP A 129 6.46 9.52 2.72
CA ASP A 129 5.33 10.46 2.76
C ASP A 129 4.54 10.50 1.44
N ILE A 130 5.24 10.35 0.30
CA ILE A 130 4.61 10.38 -1.03
C ILE A 130 3.81 9.12 -1.25
N LYS A 131 4.40 7.96 -0.93
CA LYS A 131 3.72 6.65 -1.02
C LYS A 131 2.49 6.63 -0.11
N GLY A 132 2.67 7.11 1.13
CA GLY A 132 1.59 7.28 2.10
C GLY A 132 0.45 8.10 1.51
N LYS A 133 0.74 9.29 0.95
CA LYS A 133 -0.28 10.16 0.32
C LYS A 133 -1.00 9.50 -0.86
N ILE A 134 -0.30 8.75 -1.71
CA ILE A 134 -0.93 8.02 -2.82
C ILE A 134 -1.93 6.99 -2.29
N TYR A 135 -1.48 6.14 -1.35
CA TYR A 135 -2.32 5.09 -0.76
C TYR A 135 -3.49 5.68 0.03
N GLU A 136 -3.23 6.68 0.88
CA GLU A 136 -4.25 7.33 1.70
C GLU A 136 -5.32 8.00 0.85
N GLY A 137 -4.93 8.72 -0.20
CA GLY A 137 -5.91 9.40 -1.04
C GLY A 137 -6.75 8.43 -1.88
N LEU A 138 -6.18 7.29 -2.34
CA LEU A 138 -6.97 6.24 -2.98
C LEU A 138 -7.94 5.57 -1.99
N LEU A 139 -7.51 5.35 -0.75
CA LEU A 139 -8.38 4.85 0.33
C LEU A 139 -9.54 5.81 0.63
N GLU A 140 -9.25 7.11 0.71
CA GLU A 140 -10.26 8.15 0.94
C GLU A 140 -11.29 8.17 -0.20
N LYS A 141 -10.87 8.10 -1.47
CA LYS A 141 -11.82 8.01 -2.59
C LYS A 141 -12.65 6.75 -2.59
N ASN A 142 -12.04 5.61 -2.27
CA ASN A 142 -12.78 4.37 -2.15
C ASN A 142 -13.86 4.48 -1.06
N ALA A 143 -13.54 5.13 0.06
CA ALA A 143 -14.47 5.38 1.16
C ALA A 143 -15.58 6.39 0.83
N GLU A 144 -15.27 7.43 0.04
CA GLU A 144 -16.25 8.43 -0.44
C GLU A 144 -17.20 7.86 -1.49
N ASP A 145 -16.81 6.81 -2.21
CA ASP A 145 -17.69 6.14 -3.17
C ASP A 145 -18.78 5.36 -2.42
N THR A 146 -19.90 6.04 -2.18
CA THR A 146 -21.11 5.49 -1.52
C THR A 146 -21.65 4.20 -2.17
N LYS A 147 -21.27 3.88 -3.40
CA LYS A 147 -21.65 2.61 -4.06
C LYS A 147 -20.78 1.42 -3.67
N SER A 148 -19.55 1.66 -3.17
CA SER A 148 -18.59 0.61 -2.82
C SER A 148 -18.82 0.01 -1.43
N GLY A 149 -19.52 0.73 -0.54
CA GLY A 149 -19.68 0.35 0.86
C GLY A 149 -18.39 0.44 1.69
N ALA A 150 -17.27 0.88 1.10
CA ALA A 150 -15.96 0.89 1.76
C ALA A 150 -15.82 1.97 2.85
N GLY A 151 -16.74 2.94 2.91
CA GLY A 151 -16.80 3.96 3.98
C GLY A 151 -16.95 3.38 5.39
N GLN A 152 -17.39 2.12 5.52
CA GLN A 152 -17.47 1.43 6.82
C GLN A 152 -16.10 1.07 7.42
N TYR A 153 -15.02 1.07 6.61
CA TYR A 153 -13.66 0.71 7.04
C TYR A 153 -12.72 1.93 7.19
N PHE A 154 -13.25 3.14 7.00
CA PHE A 154 -12.45 4.36 6.95
C PHE A 154 -12.98 5.44 7.89
N THR A 155 -12.10 5.93 8.76
CA THR A 155 -12.36 7.11 9.59
C THR A 155 -11.65 8.33 8.97
N PRO A 156 -12.33 9.48 8.78
CA PRO A 156 -11.70 10.68 8.21
C PRO A 156 -10.43 11.11 8.97
N ARG A 157 -9.37 11.45 8.23
CA ARG A 157 -8.05 11.73 8.82
C ARG A 157 -8.05 12.92 9.77
N ALA A 158 -8.83 13.96 9.46
CA ALA A 158 -8.99 15.12 10.34
C ALA A 158 -9.57 14.70 11.70
N LEU A 159 -10.53 13.78 11.71
CA LEU A 159 -11.11 13.24 12.94
C LEU A 159 -10.10 12.38 13.70
N ILE A 160 -9.39 11.48 13.03
CA ILE A 160 -8.33 10.67 13.64
C ILE A 160 -7.27 11.57 14.30
N LYS A 161 -6.77 12.58 13.58
CA LYS A 161 -5.76 13.52 14.10
C LYS A 161 -6.26 14.30 15.32
N ALA A 162 -7.50 14.78 15.28
CA ALA A 162 -8.12 15.46 16.41
C ALA A 162 -8.22 14.53 17.64
N MET A 163 -8.67 13.27 17.44
CA MET A 163 -8.75 12.29 18.51
C MET A 163 -7.37 11.97 19.11
N VAL A 164 -6.35 11.73 18.27
CA VAL A 164 -4.98 11.48 18.73
C VAL A 164 -4.41 12.68 19.48
N ALA A 165 -4.66 13.90 19.00
CA ALA A 165 -4.24 15.13 19.68
C ALA A 165 -4.90 15.32 21.05
N CYS A 166 -6.13 14.84 21.23
CA CYS A 166 -6.80 14.82 22.54
C CYS A 166 -6.28 13.70 23.45
N VAL A 167 -6.02 12.50 22.90
CA VAL A 167 -5.53 11.34 23.66
C VAL A 167 -4.09 11.52 24.10
N GLN A 168 -3.27 12.20 23.29
CA GLN A 168 -1.85 12.47 23.55
C GLN A 168 -1.06 11.21 23.93
N PRO A 169 -0.98 10.20 23.03
CA PRO A 169 -0.33 8.94 23.34
C PRO A 169 1.15 9.16 23.71
N GLN A 170 1.61 8.38 24.69
CA GLN A 170 2.93 8.56 25.31
C GLN A 170 3.91 7.45 24.86
N PRO A 171 5.23 7.74 24.77
CA PRO A 171 6.24 6.72 24.56
C PRO A 171 6.17 5.60 25.62
N MET A 172 6.59 4.38 25.27
CA MET A 172 6.57 3.18 26.14
C MET A 172 5.18 2.74 26.61
N LYS A 173 4.09 3.25 26.01
CA LYS A 173 2.74 2.73 26.20
C LYS A 173 2.31 1.89 25.01
N SER A 174 1.47 0.90 25.28
CA SER A 174 0.79 0.12 24.25
C SER A 174 -0.49 0.82 23.81
N ILE A 175 -0.82 0.65 22.54
CA ILE A 175 -2.00 1.20 21.86
C ILE A 175 -2.69 0.04 21.16
N ALA A 176 -3.98 -0.12 21.43
CA ALA A 176 -4.80 -1.16 20.83
C ALA A 176 -5.95 -0.55 20.02
N ASP A 177 -6.16 -1.06 18.81
CA ASP A 177 -7.34 -0.75 17.99
C ASP A 177 -8.00 -2.08 17.56
N PRO A 178 -9.13 -2.47 18.18
CA PRO A 178 -9.76 -3.76 17.94
C PRO A 178 -10.51 -3.86 16.60
N ALA A 179 -10.63 -2.75 15.87
CA ALA A 179 -11.26 -2.66 14.54
C ALA A 179 -10.42 -1.74 13.65
N CYS A 180 -9.14 -2.08 13.49
CA CYS A 180 -8.13 -1.14 13.01
C CYS A 180 -8.28 -0.76 11.53
N GLY A 181 -9.05 -1.52 10.73
CA GLY A 181 -9.26 -1.23 9.32
C GLY A 181 -7.94 -1.03 8.60
N THR A 182 -7.79 0.13 7.97
CA THR A 182 -6.58 0.55 7.24
C THR A 182 -5.41 0.97 8.15
N GLY A 183 -5.55 0.89 9.48
CA GLY A 183 -4.53 1.26 10.46
C GLY A 183 -4.38 2.76 10.70
N GLY A 184 -5.41 3.55 10.37
CA GLY A 184 -5.31 5.02 10.40
C GLY A 184 -4.97 5.59 11.78
N PHE A 185 -5.52 5.04 12.86
CA PHE A 185 -5.18 5.46 14.23
C PHE A 185 -3.73 5.11 14.61
N PHE A 186 -3.21 3.96 14.17
CA PHE A 186 -1.82 3.58 14.44
C PHE A 186 -0.84 4.50 13.75
N LEU A 187 -1.07 4.83 12.48
CA LEU A 187 -0.21 5.76 11.76
C LEU A 187 -0.21 7.13 12.41
N ALA A 188 -1.38 7.68 12.73
CA ALA A 188 -1.49 8.98 13.39
C ALA A 188 -0.84 8.99 14.79
N ALA A 189 -0.98 7.90 15.56
CA ALA A 189 -0.32 7.77 16.86
C ALA A 189 1.21 7.63 16.73
N TYR A 190 1.69 6.89 15.72
CA TYR A 190 3.12 6.80 15.41
C TYR A 190 3.69 8.18 15.06
N ASP A 191 3.03 8.91 14.17
CA ASP A 191 3.44 10.26 13.78
C ASP A 191 3.43 11.21 14.98
N TYR A 192 2.42 11.13 15.84
CA TYR A 192 2.35 11.94 17.06
C TYR A 192 3.53 11.67 18.01
N ILE A 193 3.86 10.40 18.26
CA ILE A 193 4.94 10.01 19.18
C ILE A 193 6.33 10.28 18.57
N SER A 194 6.48 10.12 17.26
CA SER A 194 7.75 10.31 16.56
C SER A 194 8.08 11.77 16.22
N ASN A 195 7.09 12.67 16.28
CA ASN A 195 7.31 14.10 16.09
C ASN A 195 8.19 14.69 17.21
N SER A 196 9.32 15.30 16.82
CA SER A 196 10.27 15.93 17.73
C SER A 196 9.71 17.13 18.51
N GLU A 197 8.63 17.75 18.02
CA GLU A 197 7.93 18.81 18.74
C GLU A 197 7.16 18.27 19.96
N ASN A 198 6.75 17.00 19.93
CA ASN A 198 6.04 16.35 21.03
C ASN A 198 7.02 15.62 21.97
N PHE A 199 7.97 14.85 21.41
CA PHE A 199 8.91 14.05 22.20
C PHE A 199 10.29 13.93 21.56
N THR A 200 11.33 13.88 22.40
CA THR A 200 12.67 13.43 22.00
C THR A 200 12.87 12.00 22.47
N LEU A 201 12.78 11.04 21.54
CA LEU A 201 12.81 9.61 21.89
C LEU A 201 14.24 9.08 22.09
N THR A 202 14.44 8.32 23.18
CA THR A 202 15.65 7.51 23.37
C THR A 202 15.71 6.35 22.39
N LYS A 203 16.88 5.70 22.26
CA LYS A 203 17.04 4.51 21.41
C LYS A 203 16.08 3.38 21.80
N GLU A 204 15.92 3.14 23.10
CA GLU A 204 15.00 2.15 23.65
C GLU A 204 13.54 2.49 23.32
N GLN A 205 13.14 3.76 23.46
CA GLN A 205 11.79 4.20 23.14
C GLN A 205 11.48 4.06 21.64
N LYS A 206 12.45 4.31 20.76
CA LYS A 206 12.30 4.09 19.32
C LYS A 206 12.12 2.61 18.99
N GLU A 207 12.85 1.73 19.66
CA GLU A 207 12.72 0.29 19.49
C GLU A 207 11.37 -0.21 19.99
N TYR A 208 10.92 0.27 21.15
CA TYR A 208 9.60 -0.05 21.68
C TYR A 208 8.48 0.43 20.76
N LEU A 209 8.55 1.68 20.28
CA LEU A 209 7.60 2.24 19.32
C LEU A 209 7.48 1.39 18.07
N LYS A 210 8.60 0.86 17.59
CA LYS A 210 8.65 0.09 16.34
C LYS A 210 8.09 -1.33 16.48
N TYR A 211 8.26 -1.98 17.64
CA TYR A 211 8.02 -3.42 17.76
C TYR A 211 7.01 -3.83 18.83
N LYS A 212 6.66 -2.94 19.75
CA LYS A 212 5.86 -3.29 20.95
C LYS A 212 4.69 -2.35 21.22
N THR A 213 4.54 -1.25 20.48
CA THR A 213 3.49 -0.27 20.77
C THR A 213 2.12 -0.66 20.23
N PHE A 214 2.00 -1.23 19.03
CA PHE A 214 0.71 -1.35 18.35
C PHE A 214 0.15 -2.77 18.34
N TYR A 215 -1.15 -2.89 18.64
CA TYR A 215 -1.89 -4.15 18.63
C TYR A 215 -3.24 -3.95 17.94
N GLY A 216 -3.45 -4.59 16.78
CA GLY A 216 -4.65 -4.41 15.98
C GLY A 216 -5.38 -5.72 15.68
N ASN A 217 -6.68 -5.61 15.41
CA ASN A 217 -7.44 -6.69 14.80
C ASN A 217 -8.29 -6.15 13.64
N GLU A 218 -8.36 -6.91 12.55
CA GLU A 218 -9.24 -6.64 11.40
C GLU A 218 -9.86 -7.96 10.94
N ILE A 219 -11.18 -7.99 10.82
CA ILE A 219 -11.96 -9.20 10.54
C ILE A 219 -12.00 -9.47 9.03
N VAL A 220 -11.86 -8.44 8.20
CA VAL A 220 -11.88 -8.55 6.73
C VAL A 220 -10.49 -8.87 6.18
N ALA A 221 -10.37 -10.00 5.49
CA ALA A 221 -9.15 -10.36 4.78
C ALA A 221 -8.93 -9.40 3.59
N GLY A 222 -7.89 -8.58 3.64
CA GLY A 222 -7.52 -7.62 2.59
C GLY A 222 -6.94 -6.30 3.09
N ALA A 223 -7.09 -5.96 4.39
CA ALA A 223 -6.66 -4.65 4.92
C ALA A 223 -5.74 -4.69 6.17
N GLY A 224 -5.42 -5.85 6.74
CA GLY A 224 -4.96 -5.94 8.13
C GLY A 224 -3.64 -6.62 8.40
N TRP A 225 -2.78 -5.90 9.13
CA TRP A 225 -1.56 -6.32 9.81
C TRP A 225 -1.84 -7.40 10.86
N ARG A 226 -0.98 -8.43 10.92
CA ARG A 226 -0.92 -9.41 12.02
C ARG A 226 0.31 -9.18 12.89
#